data_AF-A0A2U1PST1-F1
#
_entry.id   AF-A0A2U1PST1-F1
#
_cell.length_a   1.000
_cell.length_b   1.000
_cell.length_c   1.000
_cell.angle_alpha   90.00
_cell.angle_beta   90.00
_cell.angle_gamma   90.00
#
_symmetry.space_group_name_H-M   'P 1'
#
loop_
_entity.id
_entity.type
_entity.pdbx_description
1 polymer ?
#
loop_
_entity_poly.entity_id
_entity_poly.type
_entity_poly.pdbx_seq_one_letter_code
_entity_poly.pdbx_strand_id
1 'polypeptide(L)'
;MESPNTVNAVAVRSSFLDTLKGCSFSGIKISKEDLKRKITMHEYLRFAIRDAISEENIEGGKRHADVTNGGGECCECPLVVFDLQNVKPNEFVEYGLGCLEKFAANGDICAKQTRERLRVVVAGGDGTVGWVLGCLGELHKQGRSPIPPTAVIPLGTGNDLSRSFGWGGSFPLIWRSAIKRTLDKATYSPTSRLDSWKLSISMPSGVNLDTPHSLKQTDEVVINQVGRNGCSSNIYT
;
A
#
# COMPACT_ATOMS: atom_id res chain seq x y z
N MET A 1 20.45 -38.62 5.40
CA MET A 1 19.07 -38.64 4.85
C MET A 1 18.28 -37.61 5.62
N GLU A 2 18.36 -36.35 5.19
CA GLU A 2 17.54 -35.27 5.75
C GLU A 2 16.27 -35.17 4.90
N SER A 3 15.12 -35.34 5.55
CA SER A 3 13.80 -35.09 4.98
C SER A 3 13.61 -33.59 4.74
N PRO A 4 13.03 -33.15 3.62
CA PRO A 4 12.83 -31.73 3.36
C PRO A 4 11.72 -31.18 4.28
N ASN A 5 12.06 -30.15 5.05
CA ASN A 5 11.11 -29.37 5.82
C ASN A 5 10.14 -28.66 4.85
N THR A 6 8.89 -29.12 4.86
CA THR A 6 7.76 -28.49 4.17
C THR A 6 7.47 -27.14 4.81
N VAL A 7 7.98 -26.06 4.22
CA VAL A 7 7.61 -24.69 4.58
C VAL A 7 6.20 -24.41 4.08
N ASN A 8 5.26 -24.28 5.03
CA ASN A 8 3.88 -23.88 4.76
C ASN A 8 3.85 -22.44 4.22
N ALA A 9 3.71 -22.30 2.90
CA ALA A 9 3.48 -21.03 2.23
C ALA A 9 2.09 -20.47 2.60
N VAL A 10 2.04 -19.33 3.26
CA VAL A 10 0.79 -18.69 3.70
C VAL A 10 0.44 -17.53 2.76
N ALA A 11 -0.80 -17.59 2.29
CA ALA A 11 -1.42 -16.70 1.31
C ALA A 11 -1.40 -15.21 1.70
N VAL A 12 -1.47 -14.32 0.69
CA VAL A 12 -2.12 -12.99 0.78
C VAL A 12 -3.50 -13.24 1.38
N ARG A 13 -3.58 -13.19 2.71
CA ARG A 13 -4.69 -13.77 3.44
C ARG A 13 -5.95 -12.90 3.26
N SER A 14 -7.03 -13.54 2.82
CA SER A 14 -8.41 -13.05 2.98
C SER A 14 -8.86 -12.97 4.45
N SER A 15 -7.98 -13.28 5.42
CA SER A 15 -8.33 -13.45 6.83
C SER A 15 -8.89 -12.18 7.49
N PHE A 16 -8.61 -10.99 6.95
CA PHE A 16 -9.23 -9.74 7.43
C PHE A 16 -10.74 -9.70 7.16
N LEU A 17 -11.18 -10.25 6.01
CA LEU A 17 -12.60 -10.26 5.60
C LEU A 17 -13.35 -11.48 6.16
N ASP A 18 -12.66 -12.60 6.35
CA ASP A 18 -13.26 -13.83 6.88
C ASP A 18 -13.57 -13.73 8.39
N THR A 19 -12.89 -12.81 9.08
CA THR A 19 -13.04 -12.55 10.52
C THR A 19 -14.32 -11.77 10.89
N LEU A 20 -15.08 -11.27 9.91
CA LEU A 20 -16.33 -10.53 10.11
C LEU A 20 -17.53 -11.44 10.48
N LYS A 21 -17.43 -12.36 11.45
CA LYS A 21 -18.60 -13.15 11.89
C LYS A 21 -19.64 -12.22 12.56
N GLY A 22 -20.89 -12.37 12.11
CA GLY A 22 -21.97 -11.38 12.19
C GLY A 22 -22.24 -10.80 13.57
N CYS A 23 -22.40 -9.48 13.61
CA CYS A 23 -23.13 -8.78 14.66
C CYS A 23 -24.03 -7.76 13.97
N SER A 24 -25.34 -7.97 14.11
CA SER A 24 -26.37 -6.99 13.87
C SER A 24 -26.66 -6.37 15.23
N PHE A 25 -26.44 -5.06 15.41
CA PHE A 25 -27.30 -4.18 16.22
C PHE A 25 -26.89 -2.70 16.05
N SER A 26 -27.94 -1.89 15.84
CA SER A 26 -28.08 -0.41 15.79
C SER A 26 -27.18 0.43 14.87
N GLY A 27 -27.82 1.03 13.85
CA GLY A 27 -27.36 2.26 13.15
C GLY A 27 -26.39 2.03 11.99
N ILE A 28 -26.91 2.11 10.75
CA ILE A 28 -26.22 1.84 9.47
C ILE A 28 -25.91 0.35 9.27
N LYS A 29 -26.79 -0.34 8.53
CA LYS A 29 -26.67 -1.77 8.24
C LYS A 29 -25.70 -1.98 7.07
N ILE A 30 -24.38 -1.91 7.32
CA ILE A 30 -23.35 -2.26 6.33
C ILE A 30 -23.37 -3.79 6.15
N SER A 31 -23.90 -4.24 5.02
CA SER A 31 -23.92 -5.64 4.61
C SER A 31 -22.50 -6.14 4.39
N LYS A 32 -22.10 -7.21 5.10
CA LYS A 32 -20.74 -7.77 5.00
C LYS A 32 -20.51 -8.33 3.61
N GLU A 33 -21.49 -9.06 3.09
CA GLU A 33 -21.43 -9.76 1.82
C GLU A 33 -21.30 -8.76 0.68
N ASP A 34 -22.05 -7.65 0.74
CA ASP A 34 -21.94 -6.56 -0.24
C ASP A 34 -20.57 -5.88 -0.16
N LEU A 35 -20.09 -5.57 1.04
CA LEU A 35 -18.78 -4.97 1.22
C LEU A 35 -17.67 -5.90 0.70
N LYS A 36 -17.73 -7.20 1.05
CA LYS A 36 -16.78 -8.21 0.57
C LYS A 36 -16.78 -8.30 -0.95
N ARG A 37 -17.96 -8.33 -1.59
CA ARG A 37 -18.09 -8.34 -3.05
C ARG A 37 -17.49 -7.10 -3.71
N LYS A 38 -17.66 -5.92 -3.10
CA LYS A 38 -17.18 -4.65 -3.65
C LYS A 38 -15.67 -4.45 -3.54
N ILE A 39 -15.06 -4.94 -2.46
CA ILE A 39 -13.66 -4.64 -2.14
C ILE A 39 -12.68 -5.77 -2.42
N THR A 40 -13.18 -7.00 -2.58
CA THR A 40 -12.31 -8.16 -2.82
C THR A 40 -11.92 -8.20 -4.28
N MET A 41 -10.62 -8.12 -4.56
CA MET A 41 -10.08 -8.32 -5.90
C MET A 41 -10.40 -9.74 -6.41
N HIS A 42 -10.55 -9.85 -7.73
CA HIS A 42 -10.82 -11.14 -8.38
C HIS A 42 -9.76 -12.19 -8.00
N GLU A 43 -10.18 -13.45 -7.85
CA GLU A 43 -9.36 -14.50 -7.27
C GLU A 43 -8.04 -14.75 -8.00
N TYR A 44 -8.09 -14.90 -9.33
CA TYR A 44 -6.87 -15.13 -10.13
C TYR A 44 -5.87 -13.97 -10.00
N LEU A 45 -6.34 -12.71 -9.90
CA LEU A 45 -5.45 -11.55 -9.67
C LEU A 45 -4.82 -11.60 -8.28
N ARG A 46 -5.59 -11.99 -7.25
CA ARG A 46 -5.03 -12.15 -5.89
C ARG A 46 -3.94 -13.21 -5.86
N PHE A 47 -4.13 -14.33 -6.56
CA PHE A 47 -3.10 -15.36 -6.64
C PHE A 47 -1.92 -14.94 -7.50
N ALA A 48 -2.15 -14.29 -8.64
CA ALA A 48 -1.09 -13.75 -9.48
C ALA A 48 -0.20 -12.76 -8.73
N ILE A 49 -0.80 -11.80 -8.02
CA ILE A 49 -0.07 -10.82 -7.18
C ILE A 49 0.70 -11.51 -6.07
N ARG A 50 0.07 -12.45 -5.35
CA ARG A 50 0.76 -13.21 -4.29
C ARG A 50 1.99 -13.91 -4.84
N ASP A 51 1.82 -14.61 -5.95
CA ASP A 51 2.86 -15.45 -6.53
C ASP A 51 3.99 -14.56 -7.10
N ALA A 52 3.66 -13.43 -7.71
CA ALA A 52 4.65 -12.45 -8.15
C ALA A 52 5.49 -11.87 -7.00
N ILE A 53 4.87 -11.56 -5.86
CA ILE A 53 5.58 -11.08 -4.66
C ILE A 53 6.45 -12.19 -4.08
N SER A 54 5.92 -13.40 -3.93
CA SER A 54 6.66 -14.53 -3.35
C SER A 54 7.84 -14.98 -4.19
N GLU A 55 7.76 -14.82 -5.51
CA GLU A 55 8.82 -15.19 -6.45
C GLU A 55 9.74 -14.00 -6.78
N GLU A 56 9.47 -12.82 -6.21
CA GLU A 56 10.15 -11.56 -6.53
C GLU A 56 10.26 -11.34 -8.06
N ASN A 57 9.16 -11.64 -8.76
CA ASN A 57 9.12 -11.65 -10.21
C ASN A 57 7.72 -11.26 -10.70
N ILE A 58 7.63 -10.18 -11.48
CA ILE A 58 6.40 -9.69 -12.11
C ILE A 58 5.66 -10.79 -12.89
N GLU A 59 6.42 -11.74 -13.46
CA GLU A 59 5.91 -12.82 -14.30
C GLU A 59 5.52 -14.08 -13.51
N GLY A 60 5.74 -14.13 -12.18
CA GLY A 60 5.37 -15.28 -11.35
C GLY A 60 3.86 -15.60 -11.38
N GLY A 61 3.05 -14.58 -11.68
CA GLY A 61 1.61 -14.72 -11.85
C GLY A 61 1.14 -15.33 -13.17
N LYS A 62 2.01 -15.50 -14.19
CA LYS A 62 1.63 -15.91 -15.57
C LYS A 62 0.73 -17.14 -15.64
N ARG A 63 0.92 -18.10 -14.74
CA ARG A 63 0.10 -19.31 -14.63
C ARG A 63 -1.40 -19.06 -14.43
N HIS A 64 -1.76 -17.87 -13.95
CA HIS A 64 -3.15 -17.44 -13.73
C HIS A 64 -3.72 -16.66 -14.92
N ALA A 65 -2.93 -16.36 -15.94
CA ALA A 65 -3.35 -15.56 -17.10
C ALA A 65 -4.33 -16.32 -18.03
N ASP A 66 -4.23 -17.66 -18.13
CA ASP A 66 -5.12 -18.45 -19.00
C ASP A 66 -6.57 -18.58 -18.47
N VAL A 67 -6.81 -18.16 -17.22
CA VAL A 67 -8.14 -18.14 -16.58
C VAL A 67 -9.01 -16.99 -17.14
N THR A 68 -8.41 -16.06 -17.90
CA THR A 68 -9.01 -14.80 -18.40
C THR A 68 -10.07 -14.96 -19.50
N ASN A 69 -10.29 -16.16 -20.04
CA ASN A 69 -11.33 -16.39 -21.05
C ASN A 69 -12.77 -16.39 -20.47
N GLY A 70 -12.92 -16.27 -19.15
CA GLY A 70 -14.22 -16.12 -18.49
C GLY A 70 -14.46 -14.66 -18.08
N GLY A 71 -15.34 -13.96 -18.80
CA GLY A 71 -15.76 -12.58 -18.49
C GLY A 71 -16.47 -12.46 -17.14
N GLY A 72 -15.69 -12.40 -16.07
CA GLY A 72 -16.15 -12.10 -14.71
C GLY A 72 -16.22 -10.59 -14.47
N GLU A 73 -17.24 -10.15 -13.73
CA GLU A 73 -17.38 -8.75 -13.30
C GLU A 73 -16.24 -8.39 -12.33
N CYS A 74 -15.49 -7.33 -12.66
CA CYS A 74 -14.44 -6.81 -11.78
C CYS A 74 -15.08 -6.12 -10.56
N CYS A 75 -14.43 -6.22 -9.40
CA CYS A 75 -14.93 -5.54 -8.20
C CYS A 75 -14.91 -4.02 -8.36
N GLU A 76 -15.84 -3.36 -7.67
CA GLU A 76 -16.07 -1.92 -7.82
C GLU A 76 -14.89 -1.09 -7.29
N CYS A 77 -14.30 -1.51 -6.17
CA CYS A 77 -13.24 -0.75 -5.49
C CYS A 77 -12.28 -1.70 -4.75
N PRO A 78 -11.34 -2.34 -5.46
CA PRO A 78 -10.41 -3.28 -4.84
C PRO A 78 -9.63 -2.61 -3.71
N LEU A 79 -9.69 -3.19 -2.51
CA LEU A 79 -8.92 -2.74 -1.35
C LEU A 79 -7.78 -3.72 -1.06
N VAL A 80 -6.57 -3.19 -0.92
CA VAL A 80 -5.41 -3.91 -0.38
C VAL A 80 -5.13 -3.40 1.02
N VAL A 81 -5.14 -4.32 1.98
CA VAL A 81 -4.76 -4.04 3.36
C VAL A 81 -3.31 -4.45 3.54
N PHE A 82 -2.45 -3.51 3.92
CA PHE A 82 -1.05 -3.83 4.23
C PHE A 82 -0.94 -4.44 5.62
N ASP A 83 -0.56 -5.71 5.64
CA ASP A 83 -0.01 -6.37 6.83
C ASP A 83 1.52 -6.39 6.70
N LEU A 84 2.17 -5.42 7.34
CA LEU A 84 3.60 -5.21 7.25
C LEU A 84 4.44 -6.36 7.85
N GLN A 85 3.81 -7.30 8.57
CA GLN A 85 4.50 -8.50 9.05
C GLN A 85 4.71 -9.52 7.92
N ASN A 86 3.90 -9.46 6.87
CA ASN A 86 3.82 -10.49 5.84
C ASN A 86 4.26 -10.00 4.45
N VAL A 87 3.96 -8.75 4.10
CA VAL A 87 4.32 -8.19 2.79
C VAL A 87 4.91 -6.80 2.97
N LYS A 88 6.12 -6.58 2.47
CA LYS A 88 6.72 -5.25 2.51
C LYS A 88 6.07 -4.36 1.44
N PRO A 89 5.81 -3.07 1.73
CA PRO A 89 5.15 -2.18 0.77
C PRO A 89 5.93 -2.01 -0.54
N ASN A 90 7.26 -2.04 -0.49
CA ASN A 90 8.11 -1.97 -1.68
C ASN A 90 7.94 -3.21 -2.58
N GLU A 91 7.90 -4.42 -2.01
CA GLU A 91 7.70 -5.66 -2.77
C GLU A 91 6.33 -5.69 -3.44
N PHE A 92 5.29 -5.20 -2.75
CA PHE A 92 3.97 -5.03 -3.35
C PHE A 92 3.97 -4.04 -4.53
N VAL A 93 4.64 -2.89 -4.38
CA VAL A 93 4.72 -1.87 -5.43
C VAL A 93 5.50 -2.35 -6.65
N GLU A 94 6.59 -3.07 -6.42
CA GLU A 94 7.46 -3.57 -7.48
C GLU A 94 6.83 -4.78 -8.18
N TYR A 95 6.58 -5.85 -7.44
CA TYR A 95 6.14 -7.13 -8.00
C TYR A 95 4.62 -7.25 -8.08
N GLY A 96 3.90 -6.85 -7.04
CA GLY A 96 2.45 -6.97 -6.99
C GLY A 96 1.74 -6.08 -8.02
N LEU A 97 2.00 -4.77 -7.98
CA LEU A 97 1.47 -3.84 -8.97
C LEU A 97 2.10 -4.04 -10.34
N GLY A 98 3.38 -4.42 -10.41
CA GLY A 98 4.02 -4.74 -11.69
C GLY A 98 3.34 -5.90 -12.40
N CYS A 99 2.99 -6.97 -11.68
CA CYS A 99 2.24 -8.10 -12.20
C CYS A 99 0.85 -7.67 -12.72
N LEU A 100 0.13 -6.88 -11.93
CA LEU A 100 -1.19 -6.36 -12.31
C LEU A 100 -1.13 -5.47 -13.56
N GLU A 101 -0.13 -4.60 -13.65
CA GLU A 101 0.11 -3.72 -14.81
C GLU A 101 0.49 -4.53 -16.05
N LYS A 102 1.24 -5.62 -15.90
CA LYS A 102 1.58 -6.53 -16.99
C LYS A 102 0.35 -7.23 -17.55
N PHE A 103 -0.55 -7.69 -16.69
CA PHE A 103 -1.81 -8.30 -17.10
C PHE A 103 -2.67 -7.29 -17.86
N ALA A 104 -2.79 -6.07 -17.33
CA ALA A 104 -3.50 -4.97 -18.00
C ALA A 104 -2.89 -4.65 -19.38
N ALA A 105 -1.56 -4.64 -19.50
CA ALA A 105 -0.86 -4.42 -20.76
C ALA A 105 -1.06 -5.56 -21.79
N ASN A 106 -1.28 -6.78 -21.31
CA ASN A 106 -1.60 -7.94 -22.15
C ASN A 106 -3.09 -8.00 -22.56
N GLY A 107 -3.90 -7.02 -22.18
CA GLY A 107 -5.31 -6.91 -22.57
C GLY A 107 -6.32 -7.37 -21.52
N ASP A 108 -5.88 -7.71 -20.29
CA ASP A 108 -6.79 -8.07 -19.21
C ASP A 108 -7.56 -6.84 -18.69
N ILE A 109 -8.85 -6.80 -19.01
CA ILE A 109 -9.76 -5.70 -18.64
C ILE A 109 -9.94 -5.63 -17.12
N CYS A 110 -10.04 -6.76 -16.43
CA CYS A 110 -10.25 -6.82 -14.99
C CYS A 110 -8.99 -6.37 -14.25
N ALA A 111 -7.81 -6.76 -14.72
CA ALA A 111 -6.53 -6.26 -14.19
C ALA A 111 -6.43 -4.73 -14.36
N LYS A 112 -6.77 -4.21 -15.56
CA LYS A 112 -6.76 -2.78 -15.84
C LYS A 112 -7.70 -2.00 -14.92
N GLN A 113 -8.96 -2.42 -14.82
CA GLN A 113 -9.94 -1.79 -13.93
C GLN A 113 -9.52 -1.88 -12.46
N THR A 114 -8.96 -3.02 -12.05
CA THR A 114 -8.42 -3.20 -10.70
C THR A 114 -7.31 -2.18 -10.43
N ARG A 115 -6.37 -2.02 -11.36
CA ARG A 115 -5.25 -1.08 -11.23
C ARG A 115 -5.69 0.38 -11.14
N GLU A 116 -6.73 0.75 -11.87
CA GLU A 116 -7.29 2.11 -11.90
C GLU A 116 -8.08 2.45 -10.63
N ARG A 117 -8.80 1.47 -10.06
CA ARG A 117 -9.70 1.66 -8.91
C ARG A 117 -9.09 1.24 -7.57
N LEU A 118 -7.86 0.73 -7.58
CA LEU A 118 -7.18 0.22 -6.40
C LEU A 118 -7.08 1.29 -5.31
N ARG A 119 -7.45 0.91 -4.10
CA ARG A 119 -7.23 1.69 -2.89
C ARG A 119 -6.46 0.86 -1.87
N VAL A 120 -5.67 1.55 -1.05
CA VAL A 120 -4.82 0.95 -0.03
C VAL A 120 -5.36 1.30 1.35
N VAL A 121 -5.32 0.36 2.28
CA VAL A 121 -5.61 0.58 3.70
C VAL A 121 -4.38 0.19 4.50
N VAL A 122 -3.90 1.12 5.33
CA VAL A 122 -2.74 0.89 6.20
C VAL A 122 -3.20 0.87 7.65
N ALA A 123 -2.85 -0.19 8.37
CA ALA A 123 -3.12 -0.30 9.80
C ALA A 123 -1.83 -0.07 10.59
N GLY A 124 -1.75 1.05 11.31
CA GLY A 124 -0.54 1.46 12.03
C GLY A 124 -0.59 2.90 12.53
N GLY A 125 0.57 3.45 12.87
CA GLY A 125 0.77 4.87 13.20
C GLY A 125 1.43 5.67 12.08
N ASP A 126 1.79 6.92 12.35
CA ASP A 126 2.33 7.85 11.34
C ASP A 126 3.59 7.33 10.63
N GLY A 127 4.52 6.68 11.34
CA GLY A 127 5.72 6.09 10.74
C GLY A 127 5.41 4.96 9.75
N THR A 128 4.45 4.10 10.10
CA THR A 128 3.96 3.01 9.23
C THR A 128 3.28 3.57 7.98
N VAL A 129 2.39 4.55 8.14
CA VAL A 129 1.70 5.17 7.01
C VAL A 129 2.69 5.93 6.12
N GLY A 130 3.64 6.65 6.72
CA GLY A 130 4.72 7.34 6.01
C GLY A 130 5.58 6.38 5.18
N TRP A 131 5.92 5.20 5.72
CA TRP A 131 6.67 4.20 4.96
C TRP A 131 5.89 3.71 3.72
N VAL A 132 4.61 3.38 3.88
CA VAL A 132 3.77 2.94 2.75
C VAL A 132 3.62 4.06 1.71
N LEU A 133 3.34 5.29 2.14
CA LEU A 133 3.22 6.45 1.26
C LEU A 133 4.53 6.74 0.51
N GLY A 134 5.68 6.56 1.17
CA GLY A 134 7.00 6.67 0.54
C GLY A 134 7.17 5.65 -0.59
N CYS A 135 6.83 4.38 -0.34
CA CYS A 135 6.88 3.33 -1.36
C CYS A 135 5.90 3.60 -2.52
N LEU A 136 4.68 4.04 -2.24
CA LEU A 136 3.71 4.43 -3.27
C LEU A 136 4.16 5.67 -4.04
N GLY A 137 4.94 6.56 -3.42
CA GLY A 137 5.56 7.71 -4.06
C GLY A 137 6.58 7.35 -5.14
N GLU A 138 7.21 6.18 -5.06
CA GLU A 138 8.10 5.68 -6.12
C GLU A 138 7.37 5.44 -7.44
N LEU A 139 6.08 5.06 -7.39
CA LEU A 139 5.25 4.94 -8.59
C LEU A 139 5.18 6.25 -9.36
N HIS A 140 5.09 7.38 -8.64
CA HIS A 140 5.08 8.70 -9.27
C HIS A 140 6.39 8.99 -10.01
N LYS A 141 7.53 8.72 -9.35
CA LYS A 141 8.87 8.94 -9.91
C LYS A 141 9.12 8.08 -11.15
N GLN A 142 8.54 6.87 -11.16
CA GLN A 142 8.60 5.92 -12.27
C GLN A 142 7.56 6.20 -13.38
N GLY A 143 6.72 7.24 -13.24
CA GLY A 143 5.66 7.54 -14.20
C GLY A 143 4.49 6.53 -14.21
N ARG A 144 4.35 5.71 -13.16
CA ARG A 144 3.33 4.65 -13.03
C ARG A 144 2.07 5.19 -12.37
N SER A 145 1.17 5.76 -13.17
CA SER A 145 -0.14 6.26 -12.71
C SER A 145 -1.27 5.23 -12.83
N PRO A 146 -2.33 5.31 -12.00
CA PRO A 146 -2.51 6.22 -10.86
C PRO A 146 -1.75 5.76 -9.61
N ILE A 147 -1.51 6.66 -8.66
CA ILE A 147 -1.04 6.29 -7.32
C ILE A 147 -2.28 5.90 -6.49
N PRO A 148 -2.35 4.69 -5.93
CA PRO A 148 -3.51 4.26 -5.13
C PRO A 148 -3.76 5.20 -3.94
N PRO A 149 -5.00 5.69 -3.73
CA PRO A 149 -5.36 6.43 -2.53
C PRO A 149 -5.20 5.57 -1.27
N THR A 150 -4.77 6.19 -0.18
CA THR A 150 -4.46 5.50 1.08
C THR A 150 -5.41 5.91 2.20
N ALA A 151 -6.09 4.93 2.80
CA ALA A 151 -6.85 5.07 4.03
C ALA A 151 -6.04 4.57 5.23
N VAL A 152 -6.35 5.06 6.43
CA VAL A 152 -5.62 4.74 7.66
C VAL A 152 -6.54 4.09 8.69
N ILE A 153 -6.08 3.00 9.29
CA ILE A 153 -6.62 2.43 10.53
C ILE A 153 -5.62 2.81 11.65
N PRO A 154 -5.97 3.74 12.55
CA PRO A 154 -5.06 4.27 13.56
C PRO A 154 -4.80 3.27 14.70
N LEU A 155 -3.78 2.44 14.52
CA LEU A 155 -3.33 1.43 15.51
C LEU A 155 -2.04 1.84 16.23
N GLY A 156 -1.43 2.97 15.86
CA GLY A 156 -0.20 3.47 16.48
C GLY A 156 -0.42 4.34 17.70
N THR A 157 0.69 4.76 18.31
CA THR A 157 0.72 5.76 19.40
C THR A 157 0.61 7.20 18.86
N GLY A 158 1.31 7.49 17.76
CA GLY A 158 1.16 8.71 16.95
C GLY A 158 0.28 8.43 15.73
N ASN A 159 -0.83 9.16 15.61
CA ASN A 159 -1.85 9.03 14.56
C ASN A 159 -2.27 10.41 14.02
N ASP A 160 -1.33 11.35 13.94
CA ASP A 160 -1.60 12.74 13.56
C ASP A 160 -2.07 12.86 12.11
N LEU A 161 -1.54 12.02 11.21
CA LEU A 161 -2.02 11.94 9.84
C LEU A 161 -3.45 11.40 9.81
N SER A 162 -3.75 10.36 10.60
CA SER A 162 -5.11 9.83 10.72
C SER A 162 -6.10 10.88 11.23
N ARG A 163 -5.72 11.71 12.22
CA ARG A 163 -6.55 12.80 12.75
C ARG A 163 -6.80 13.87 11.68
N SER A 164 -5.75 14.32 11.01
CA SER A 164 -5.81 15.37 9.98
C SER A 164 -6.71 15.00 8.79
N PHE A 165 -6.75 13.72 8.41
CA PHE A 165 -7.60 13.20 7.34
C PHE A 165 -8.92 12.59 7.83
N GLY A 166 -9.27 12.80 9.10
CA GLY A 166 -10.56 12.43 9.68
C GLY A 166 -10.79 10.93 9.89
N TRP A 167 -9.74 10.11 9.87
CA TRP A 167 -9.78 8.67 10.20
C TRP A 167 -9.83 8.40 11.71
N GLY A 168 -9.54 9.41 12.53
CA GLY A 168 -9.64 9.38 13.99
C GLY A 168 -8.29 9.19 14.67
N GLY A 169 -8.27 9.32 16.01
CA GLY A 169 -7.03 9.26 16.79
C GLY A 169 -6.68 7.86 17.32
N SER A 170 -7.63 6.94 17.32
CA SER A 170 -7.45 5.57 17.80
C SER A 170 -8.54 4.65 17.22
N PHE A 171 -8.24 3.36 17.13
CA PHE A 171 -9.21 2.38 16.65
C PHE A 171 -10.11 1.86 17.80
N PRO A 172 -11.45 1.82 17.62
CA PRO A 172 -12.37 1.41 18.68
C PRO A 172 -12.17 -0.03 19.17
N LEU A 173 -12.40 -0.25 20.49
CA LEU A 173 -12.36 -1.58 21.12
C LEU A 173 -13.39 -2.56 20.53
N ILE A 174 -14.54 -2.06 20.07
CA ILE A 174 -15.53 -2.84 19.31
C ILE A 174 -15.05 -2.96 17.85
N TRP A 175 -13.93 -3.66 17.66
CA TRP A 175 -13.16 -3.67 16.42
C TRP A 175 -13.94 -4.20 15.21
N ARG A 176 -14.90 -5.12 15.40
CA ARG A 176 -15.68 -5.72 14.30
C ARG A 176 -16.62 -4.75 13.59
N SER A 177 -17.30 -3.87 14.32
CA SER A 177 -18.16 -2.85 13.71
C SER A 177 -17.32 -1.69 13.19
N ALA A 178 -16.25 -1.34 13.92
CA ALA A 178 -15.31 -0.31 13.51
C ALA A 178 -14.61 -0.65 12.19
N ILE A 179 -14.19 -1.90 11.98
CA ILE A 179 -13.52 -2.30 10.73
C ILE A 179 -14.47 -2.20 9.54
N LYS A 180 -15.74 -2.62 9.68
CA LYS A 180 -16.74 -2.50 8.61
C LYS A 180 -16.96 -1.05 8.22
N ARG A 181 -17.14 -0.16 9.21
CA ARG A 181 -17.29 1.28 8.99
C ARG A 181 -16.05 1.89 8.34
N THR A 182 -14.86 1.45 8.74
CA THR A 182 -13.60 1.96 8.18
C THR A 182 -13.39 1.51 6.74
N LEU A 183 -13.69 0.25 6.43
CA LEU A 183 -13.61 -0.28 5.06
C LEU A 183 -14.67 0.35 4.14
N ASP A 184 -15.88 0.53 4.63
CA ASP A 184 -16.95 1.26 3.92
C ASP A 184 -16.52 2.71 3.65
N LYS A 185 -16.01 3.40 4.67
CA LYS A 185 -15.44 4.74 4.51
C LYS A 185 -14.26 4.76 3.52
N ALA A 186 -13.34 3.79 3.56
CA ALA A 186 -12.24 3.69 2.61
C ALA A 186 -12.71 3.49 1.16
N THR A 187 -13.85 2.83 0.98
CA THR A 187 -14.46 2.58 -0.32
C THR A 187 -15.08 3.85 -0.92
N TYR A 188 -15.86 4.60 -0.14
CA TYR A 188 -16.71 5.67 -0.68
C TYR A 188 -16.27 7.09 -0.33
N SER A 189 -15.39 7.28 0.65
CA SER A 189 -14.93 8.62 1.03
C SER A 189 -14.21 9.27 -0.16
N PRO A 190 -14.40 10.58 -0.37
CA PRO A 190 -13.62 11.33 -1.34
C PRO A 190 -12.14 11.28 -0.98
N THR A 191 -11.30 11.40 -2.00
CA THR A 191 -9.84 11.45 -1.85
C THR A 191 -9.40 12.88 -1.58
N SER A 192 -8.47 13.04 -0.65
CA SER A 192 -7.79 14.31 -0.39
C SER A 192 -6.34 14.21 -0.83
N ARG A 193 -5.79 15.29 -1.37
CA ARG A 193 -4.36 15.35 -1.71
C ARG A 193 -3.55 15.57 -0.44
N LEU A 194 -2.37 14.96 -0.41
CA LEU A 194 -1.37 15.16 0.63
C LEU A 194 -0.12 15.70 -0.06
N ASP A 195 0.42 16.79 0.47
CA ASP A 195 1.70 17.31 0.01
C ASP A 195 2.83 16.50 0.64
N SER A 196 3.84 16.17 -0.17
CA SER A 196 5.05 15.48 0.28
C SER A 196 6.22 16.43 0.09
N TRP A 197 6.93 16.74 1.16
CA TRP A 197 8.05 17.66 1.15
C TRP A 197 9.35 16.88 1.23
N LYS A 198 10.26 17.12 0.27
CA LYS A 198 11.63 16.63 0.32
C LYS A 198 12.51 17.77 0.83
N LEU A 199 13.01 17.64 2.06
CA LEU A 199 13.90 18.62 2.67
C LEU A 199 15.35 18.21 2.45
N SER A 200 16.17 19.14 1.98
CA SER A 200 17.62 18.97 1.86
C SER A 200 18.30 20.03 2.72
N ILE A 201 19.17 19.58 3.62
CA ILE A 201 19.91 20.45 4.53
C ILE A 201 21.39 20.34 4.13
N SER A 202 21.96 21.47 3.72
CA SER A 202 23.38 21.59 3.42
C SER A 202 24.11 22.22 4.61
N MET A 203 25.26 21.66 4.99
CA MET A 203 26.10 22.19 6.05
C MET A 203 27.47 22.64 5.48
N PRO A 204 28.12 23.66 6.08
CA PRO A 204 29.47 24.05 5.71
C PRO A 204 30.45 22.87 5.83
N SER A 205 31.38 22.75 4.88
CA SER A 205 32.36 21.66 4.82
C SER A 205 33.19 21.54 6.11
N GLY A 206 33.40 20.31 6.60
CA GLY A 206 34.35 20.01 7.68
C GLY A 206 33.72 19.75 9.06
N VAL A 207 32.39 19.84 9.21
CA VAL A 207 31.71 19.45 10.44
C VAL A 207 31.13 18.05 10.28
N ASN A 208 31.73 17.06 10.95
CA ASN A 208 31.15 15.73 11.07
C ASN A 208 30.02 15.79 12.11
N LEU A 209 28.77 15.66 11.65
CA LEU A 209 27.59 15.68 12.50
C LEU A 209 27.09 14.25 12.65
N ASP A 210 26.92 13.84 13.90
CA ASP A 210 26.18 12.62 14.19
C ASP A 210 24.69 12.90 13.93
N THR A 211 24.20 12.46 12.77
CA THR A 211 22.83 12.76 12.37
C THR A 211 21.85 11.80 13.00
N PRO A 212 20.71 12.27 13.53
CA PRO A 212 19.66 11.39 14.00
C PRO A 212 19.22 10.43 12.91
N HIS A 213 18.75 9.23 13.28
CA HIS A 213 18.33 8.17 12.34
C HIS A 213 17.27 8.59 11.32
N SER A 214 16.56 9.69 11.55
CA SER A 214 15.61 10.29 10.61
C SER A 214 16.30 10.95 9.41
N LEU A 215 17.61 11.17 9.46
CA LEU A 215 18.44 11.74 8.40
C LEU A 215 19.38 10.67 7.81
N LYS A 216 19.48 10.58 6.48
CA LYS A 216 20.24 9.62 5.69
C LYS A 216 21.24 10.36 4.81
N GLN A 217 22.53 10.05 4.92
CA GLN A 217 23.55 10.70 4.11
C GLN A 217 23.43 10.35 2.63
N THR A 218 23.69 11.31 1.75
CA THR A 218 23.44 11.22 0.32
C THR A 218 24.32 12.13 -0.51
N ASP A 219 24.47 11.79 -1.78
CA ASP A 219 25.38 12.50 -2.68
C ASP A 219 24.98 13.95 -2.94
N GLU A 220 25.97 14.75 -3.33
CA GLU A 220 25.85 16.15 -3.71
C GLU A 220 24.75 16.37 -4.76
N VAL A 221 23.62 16.96 -4.35
CA VAL A 221 22.71 17.62 -5.29
C VAL A 221 23.38 18.94 -5.61
N VAL A 222 23.86 19.09 -6.84
CA VAL A 222 24.24 20.39 -7.38
C VAL A 222 22.97 21.22 -7.43
N ILE A 223 22.74 22.01 -6.38
CA ILE A 223 21.82 23.13 -6.47
C ILE A 223 22.47 24.00 -7.54
N ASN A 224 21.79 24.21 -8.67
CA ASN A 224 22.16 25.25 -9.64
C ASN A 224 21.99 26.61 -8.94
N GLN A 225 22.89 26.91 -8.01
CA GLN A 225 23.10 28.24 -7.51
C GLN A 225 23.73 28.99 -8.66
N VAL A 226 22.99 29.97 -9.16
CA VAL A 226 23.58 31.15 -9.78
C VAL A 226 24.62 31.68 -8.78
N GLY A 227 25.87 31.29 -8.99
CA GLY A 227 27.09 31.83 -8.39
C GLY A 227 27.24 31.74 -6.87
N ARG A 228 27.99 30.73 -6.40
CA ARG A 228 29.33 30.88 -5.76
C ARG A 228 29.75 29.61 -5.01
N ASN A 229 30.76 28.93 -5.56
CA ASN A 229 31.78 28.06 -4.98
C ASN A 229 31.54 27.47 -3.56
N GLY A 230 31.33 26.14 -3.50
CA GLY A 230 31.59 25.32 -2.30
C GLY A 230 31.05 23.89 -2.42
N CYS A 231 31.94 22.89 -2.52
CA CYS A 231 31.62 21.47 -2.36
C CYS A 231 30.92 21.22 -1.01
N SER A 232 29.82 20.48 -1.01
CA SER A 232 28.95 20.21 0.14
C SER A 232 28.34 18.80 0.08
N SER A 233 28.89 17.84 0.81
CA SER A 233 28.28 16.52 1.06
C SER A 233 26.94 16.64 1.82
N ASN A 234 25.89 15.94 1.39
CA ASN A 234 24.50 16.14 1.86
C ASN A 234 23.97 15.01 2.76
N ILE A 235 22.97 15.29 3.60
CA ILE A 235 22.22 14.30 4.40
C ILE A 235 20.69 14.65 4.33
N TYR A 236 19.81 13.66 4.11
CA TYR A 236 18.37 13.76 3.79
C TYR A 236 17.42 13.17 4.85
N THR A 237 16.29 13.81 5.13
CA THR A 237 15.12 13.15 5.77
C THR A 237 14.21 12.50 4.74
#